data_AF-A0A1V6E7Z5-F1
#
_entry.id   AF-A0A1V6E7Z5-F1
#
_cell.length_a   1.000
_cell.length_b   1.000
_cell.length_c   1.000
_cell.angle_alpha   90.00
_cell.angle_beta   90.00
_cell.angle_gamma   90.00
#
_symmetry.space_group_name_H-M   'P 1'
#
loop_
_entity.id
_entity.type
_entity.pdbx_description
1 polymer ?
#
loop_
_entity_poly.entity_id
_entity_poly.type
_entity_poly.pdbx_seq_one_letter_code
_entity_poly.pdbx_strand_id
1 'polypeptide(L)'
;MLCLLLGGLLVLATEPFLLRAAPPSEYKVKLLIPALSVSTPAAPAAQPSHIMDTSTLLSIGLFATLQIGMYLICLMKIREVARQPLSPLVKLKLMENEENLFDGGLYVGIAGTATALVLQVLRVIEPNLLAAYSSNLFGIICVALVKIRHVRPYKCALILEGQLKSDVPVAQAPAKSAS
;
A
#
# COMPACT_ATOMS: atom_id res chain seq x y z
N MET A 1 -20.32 -6.14 -1.76
CA MET A 1 -20.97 -4.83 -1.50
C MET A 1 -19.96 -3.68 -1.47
N LEU A 2 -18.93 -3.71 -0.61
CA LEU A 2 -17.93 -2.63 -0.54
C LEU A 2 -17.17 -2.40 -1.86
N CYS A 3 -16.78 -3.44 -2.60
CA CYS A 3 -16.08 -3.29 -3.88
C CYS A 3 -16.96 -2.66 -4.98
N LEU A 4 -18.27 -2.93 -4.95
CA LEU A 4 -19.22 -2.34 -5.90
C LEU A 4 -19.49 -0.88 -5.58
N LEU A 5 -19.56 -0.54 -4.29
CA LEU A 5 -19.66 0.83 -3.80
C LEU A 5 -18.41 1.65 -4.15
N LEU A 6 -17.22 1.07 -3.95
CA LEU A 6 -15.96 1.74 -4.24
C LEU A 6 -15.73 1.88 -5.75
N GLY A 7 -16.12 0.86 -6.54
CA GLY A 7 -16.13 0.93 -8.00
C GLY A 7 -17.12 1.97 -8.54
N GLY A 8 -18.33 2.04 -7.98
CA GLY A 8 -19.33 3.05 -8.35
C GLY A 8 -18.91 4.48 -8.00
N LEU A 9 -18.30 4.67 -6.82
CA LEU A 9 -17.76 5.98 -6.40
C LEU A 9 -16.59 6.42 -7.28
N LEU A 10 -15.74 5.49 -7.71
CA LEU A 10 -14.62 5.76 -8.62
C LEU A 10 -15.12 6.20 -10.00
N VAL A 11 -16.14 5.52 -10.54
CA VAL A 11 -16.77 5.89 -11.82
C VAL A 11 -17.41 7.28 -11.73
N LEU A 12 -18.18 7.56 -10.67
CA LEU A 12 -18.85 8.85 -10.47
C LEU A 12 -17.85 10.01 -10.29
N ALA A 13 -16.70 9.75 -9.65
CA ALA A 13 -15.61 10.71 -9.51
C ALA A 13 -14.81 10.93 -10.81
N THR A 14 -14.93 10.03 -11.80
CA THR A 14 -14.23 10.10 -13.09
C THR A 14 -15.08 10.79 -14.18
N GLU A 15 -16.41 10.81 -14.06
CA GLU A 15 -17.33 11.59 -14.90
C GLU A 15 -16.94 13.09 -15.09
N PRO A 16 -16.51 13.85 -14.07
CA PRO A 16 -16.03 15.22 -14.27
C PRO A 16 -14.72 15.29 -15.06
N PHE A 17 -13.94 14.21 -15.14
CA PHE A 17 -12.74 14.08 -15.98
C PHE A 17 -13.09 13.69 -17.43
N LEU A 18 -14.18 12.93 -17.64
CA LEU A 18 -14.73 12.60 -18.97
C LEU A 18 -15.35 13.82 -19.66
N LEU A 19 -15.98 14.71 -18.89
CA LEU A 19 -16.62 15.93 -19.40
C LEU A 19 -15.64 17.12 -19.57
N ARG A 20 -14.41 17.03 -19.06
CA ARG A 20 -13.43 18.14 -19.05
C ARG A 20 -12.25 17.93 -20.01
N ALA A 21 -12.58 17.74 -21.28
CA ALA A 21 -11.70 17.76 -22.45
C ALA A 21 -11.15 16.40 -22.91
N ALA A 22 -11.86 15.81 -23.87
CA ALA A 22 -11.20 15.60 -25.15
C ALA A 22 -11.12 16.99 -25.84
N PRO A 23 -9.92 17.55 -26.11
CA PRO A 23 -9.84 18.63 -27.08
C PRO A 23 -10.50 18.17 -28.39
N PRO A 24 -11.17 19.04 -29.16
CA PRO A 24 -11.95 18.65 -30.32
C PRO A 24 -11.04 17.86 -31.27
N SER A 25 -11.21 16.55 -31.26
CA SER A 25 -10.55 15.66 -32.18
C SER A 25 -11.12 16.01 -33.55
N GLU A 26 -10.32 16.68 -34.37
CA GLU A 26 -10.49 16.72 -35.83
C GLU A 26 -10.39 15.29 -36.37
N TYR A 27 -11.40 14.45 -36.09
CA TYR A 27 -11.55 13.16 -36.72
C TYR A 27 -12.09 13.43 -38.13
N LYS A 28 -11.24 13.95 -39.02
CA LYS A 28 -11.49 13.87 -40.47
C LYS A 28 -11.44 12.39 -40.82
N VAL A 29 -12.62 11.76 -40.88
CA VAL A 29 -12.81 10.47 -41.53
C VAL A 29 -12.39 10.65 -42.98
N LYS A 30 -11.12 10.35 -43.27
CA LYS A 30 -10.56 10.43 -44.61
C LYS A 30 -11.00 9.17 -45.34
N LEU A 31 -12.20 9.23 -45.92
CA LEU A 31 -12.68 8.25 -46.87
C LEU A 31 -11.67 8.23 -48.04
N LEU A 32 -10.84 7.18 -48.09
CA LEU A 32 -9.85 6.97 -49.13
C LEU A 32 -10.59 6.63 -50.44
N ILE A 33 -10.97 7.65 -51.19
CA ILE A 33 -11.29 7.50 -52.61
C ILE A 33 -9.94 7.29 -53.31
N PRO A 34 -9.69 6.15 -53.97
CA PRO A 34 -8.45 5.92 -54.69
C PRO A 34 -8.44 6.80 -55.94
N ALA A 35 -7.89 8.00 -55.81
CA ALA A 35 -7.56 8.87 -56.93
C ALA A 35 -6.04 9.03 -56.95
N LEU A 36 -5.45 8.47 -58.01
CA LEU A 36 -4.08 8.65 -58.47
C LEU A 36 -3.58 10.09 -58.24
N SER A 37 -2.47 10.28 -57.52
CA SER A 37 -1.37 11.20 -57.90
C SER A 37 -0.42 11.55 -56.75
N VAL A 38 0.87 11.51 -57.11
CA VAL A 38 2.01 12.29 -56.60
C VAL A 38 2.52 11.98 -55.18
N SER A 39 3.71 11.37 -55.19
CA SER A 39 4.63 11.16 -54.08
C SER A 39 4.95 12.47 -53.35
N THR A 40 4.48 12.61 -52.11
CA THR A 40 5.02 13.56 -51.13
C THR A 40 5.73 12.75 -50.03
N PRO A 41 6.92 13.16 -49.55
CA PRO A 41 7.63 12.40 -48.53
C PRO A 41 6.82 12.39 -47.23
N ALA A 42 6.65 11.20 -46.67
CA ALA A 42 5.92 10.98 -45.43
C ALA A 42 6.59 11.76 -44.27
N ALA A 43 5.81 12.58 -43.56
CA ALA A 43 6.22 13.12 -42.27
C ALA A 43 6.45 11.95 -41.29
N PRO A 44 7.51 11.97 -40.46
CA PRO A 44 7.77 10.89 -39.53
C PRO A 44 6.62 10.78 -38.52
N ALA A 45 6.09 9.57 -38.34
CA ALA A 45 5.08 9.27 -37.34
C ALA A 45 5.61 9.66 -35.94
N ALA A 46 4.88 10.52 -35.24
CA ALA A 46 5.15 10.83 -33.85
C ALA A 46 5.01 9.54 -33.02
N GLN A 47 6.13 8.98 -32.60
CA GLN A 47 6.19 7.89 -31.65
C GLN A 47 5.64 8.41 -30.31
N PRO A 48 4.72 7.71 -29.63
CA PRO A 48 4.34 8.07 -28.27
C PRO A 48 5.57 7.91 -27.38
N SER A 49 6.18 9.01 -26.96
CA SER A 49 7.30 9.01 -26.02
C SER A 49 6.78 8.66 -24.62
N HIS A 50 6.51 7.39 -24.38
CA HIS A 50 6.28 6.87 -23.03
C HIS A 50 7.64 6.65 -22.35
N ILE A 51 8.38 7.75 -22.14
CA ILE A 51 9.54 7.77 -21.26
C ILE A 51 9.05 8.46 -20.00
N MET A 52 8.56 7.68 -19.05
CA MET A 52 8.46 8.17 -17.68
C MET A 52 9.87 8.60 -17.27
N ASP A 53 10.05 9.85 -16.86
CA ASP A 53 11.35 10.38 -16.47
C ASP A 53 12.03 9.43 -15.48
N THR A 54 13.28 9.05 -15.78
CA THR A 54 14.07 8.12 -14.96
C THR A 54 14.12 8.53 -13.50
N SER A 55 14.09 9.84 -13.21
CA SER A 55 14.02 10.41 -11.86
C SER A 55 12.74 10.00 -11.11
N THR A 56 11.59 9.97 -11.79
CA THR A 56 10.32 9.50 -11.22
C THR A 56 10.41 8.02 -10.89
N LEU A 57 10.90 7.21 -11.84
CA LEU A 57 11.04 5.78 -11.66
C LEU A 57 12.01 5.44 -10.51
N LEU A 58 13.11 6.18 -10.41
CA LEU A 58 14.09 6.05 -9.33
C LEU A 58 13.47 6.35 -7.96
N SER A 59 12.71 7.44 -7.85
CA SER A 59 12.03 7.81 -6.60
C SER A 59 11.00 6.75 -6.16
N ILE A 60 10.20 6.24 -7.11
CA ILE A 60 9.24 5.15 -6.88
C ILE A 60 9.97 3.89 -6.41
N GLY A 61 11.08 3.53 -7.08
CA GLY A 61 11.89 2.36 -6.70
C GLY A 61 12.49 2.48 -5.30
N LEU A 62 12.94 3.67 -4.90
CA LEU A 62 13.47 3.93 -3.57
C LEU A 62 12.38 3.76 -2.51
N PHE A 63 11.21 4.37 -2.70
CA PHE A 63 10.08 4.21 -1.77
C PHE A 63 9.60 2.77 -1.69
N ALA A 64 9.50 2.06 -2.81
CA ALA A 64 9.15 0.65 -2.83
C ALA A 64 10.14 -0.20 -2.04
N THR A 65 11.45 0.06 -2.16
CA THR A 65 12.49 -0.67 -1.44
C THR A 65 12.41 -0.42 0.06
N LEU A 66 12.23 0.83 0.49
CA LEU A 66 12.00 1.17 1.90
C LEU A 66 10.74 0.49 2.45
N GLN A 67 9.67 0.45 1.66
CA GLN A 67 8.43 -0.18 2.05
C GLN A 67 8.57 -1.70 2.19
N ILE A 68 9.33 -2.35 1.30
CA ILE A 68 9.68 -3.78 1.40
C ILE A 68 10.50 -4.04 2.67
N GLY A 69 11.49 -3.18 2.96
CA GLY A 69 12.28 -3.28 4.20
C GLY A 69 11.39 -3.22 5.44
N MET A 70 10.49 -2.24 5.49
CA MET A 70 9.54 -2.09 6.58
C MET A 70 8.59 -3.30 6.71
N TYR A 71 8.09 -3.82 5.57
CA TYR A 71 7.29 -5.03 5.52
C TYR A 71 8.03 -6.24 6.13
N LEU A 72 9.30 -6.42 5.77
CA LEU A 72 10.14 -7.51 6.31
C LEU A 72 10.36 -7.36 7.81
N ILE A 73 10.61 -6.16 8.32
CA ILE A 73 10.76 -5.89 9.76
C ILE A 73 9.48 -6.30 10.51
N CYS A 74 8.30 -5.92 9.99
CA CYS A 74 7.02 -6.34 10.57
C CYS A 74 6.88 -7.86 10.63
N LEU A 75 7.23 -8.58 9.57
CA LEU A 75 7.18 -10.06 9.56
C LEU A 75 8.20 -10.69 10.50
N MET A 76 9.41 -10.16 10.58
CA MET A 76 10.45 -10.62 11.50
C MET A 76 9.97 -10.48 12.94
N LYS A 77 9.35 -9.36 13.30
CA LYS A 77 8.81 -9.11 14.64
C LYS A 77 7.66 -10.04 14.99
N ILE A 78 6.75 -10.31 14.05
CA ILE A 78 5.70 -11.33 14.25
C ILE A 78 6.33 -12.72 14.51
N ARG A 79 7.36 -13.10 13.74
CA ARG A 79 8.07 -14.39 13.95
C ARG A 79 8.82 -14.43 15.27
N GLU A 80 9.40 -13.32 15.70
CA GLU A 80 10.09 -13.18 16.98
C GLU A 80 9.12 -13.43 18.14
N VAL A 81 7.99 -12.73 18.17
CA VAL A 81 6.94 -12.91 19.18
C VAL A 81 6.36 -14.33 19.14
N ALA A 82 6.20 -14.90 17.95
CA ALA A 82 5.70 -16.27 17.81
C ALA A 82 6.64 -17.33 18.41
N ARG A 83 7.95 -17.14 18.28
CA ARG A 83 8.99 -18.06 18.78
C ARG A 83 9.21 -17.98 20.30
N GLN A 84 8.79 -16.90 20.95
CA GLN A 84 8.94 -16.80 22.41
C GLN A 84 8.08 -17.86 23.11
N PRO A 85 8.60 -18.58 24.13
CA PRO A 85 7.86 -19.60 24.87
C PRO A 85 6.93 -18.99 25.93
N LEU A 86 6.15 -17.97 25.54
CA LEU A 86 5.24 -17.24 26.41
C LEU A 86 3.80 -17.71 26.27
N SER A 87 3.00 -17.46 27.31
CA SER A 87 1.55 -17.71 27.30
C SER A 87 0.85 -16.91 26.17
N PRO A 88 -0.17 -17.47 25.49
CA PRO A 88 -0.87 -16.81 24.38
C PRO A 88 -1.39 -15.40 24.71
N LEU A 89 -1.87 -15.16 25.94
CA LEU A 89 -2.32 -13.84 26.38
C LEU A 89 -1.18 -12.81 26.48
N VAL A 90 0.01 -13.24 26.90
CA VAL A 90 1.19 -12.37 26.97
C VAL A 90 1.68 -12.03 25.55
N LYS A 91 1.65 -13.01 24.63
CA LYS A 91 1.95 -12.75 23.21
C LYS A 91 0.95 -11.77 22.58
N LEU A 92 -0.33 -11.87 22.93
CA LEU A 92 -1.34 -10.91 22.48
C LEU A 92 -0.99 -9.49 22.93
N LYS A 93 -0.63 -9.32 24.20
CA LYS A 93 -0.21 -8.03 24.78
C LYS A 93 1.04 -7.47 24.12
N LEU A 94 2.03 -8.30 23.83
CA LEU A 94 3.23 -7.89 23.09
C LEU A 94 2.89 -7.41 21.67
N MET A 95 1.95 -8.06 21.00
CA MET A 95 1.51 -7.61 19.68
C MET A 95 0.61 -6.37 19.67
N GLU A 96 -0.08 -6.10 20.78
CA GLU A 96 -0.74 -4.80 21.00
C GLU A 96 0.31 -3.70 21.18
N ASN A 97 1.37 -3.98 21.93
CA ASN A 97 2.46 -3.02 22.14
C ASN A 97 3.22 -2.67 20.85
N GLU A 98 3.43 -3.64 19.96
CA GLU A 98 4.12 -3.44 18.68
C GLU A 98 3.22 -2.87 17.56
N GLU A 99 1.99 -2.44 17.87
CA GLU A 99 1.08 -1.92 16.83
C GLU A 99 1.62 -0.67 16.12
N ASN A 100 2.31 0.19 16.87
CA ASN A 100 2.97 1.37 16.32
C ASN A 100 4.07 0.99 15.30
N LEU A 101 4.73 -0.15 15.51
CA LEU A 101 5.70 -0.67 14.55
C LEU A 101 4.99 -1.20 13.30
N PHE A 102 3.84 -1.85 13.43
CA PHE A 102 3.06 -2.29 12.27
C PHE A 102 2.53 -1.12 11.44
N ASP A 103 2.28 0.02 12.07
CA ASP A 103 1.93 1.28 11.39
C ASP A 103 3.17 2.05 10.89
N GLY A 104 4.38 1.54 11.12
CA GLY A 104 5.64 2.15 10.68
C GLY A 104 5.75 2.33 9.16
N GLY A 105 5.07 1.48 8.37
CA GLY A 105 4.99 1.68 6.92
C GLY A 105 4.30 2.99 6.53
N LEU A 106 3.34 3.46 7.32
CA LEU A 106 2.67 4.74 7.13
C LEU A 106 3.60 5.89 7.56
N TYR A 107 4.30 5.74 8.68
CA TYR A 107 5.25 6.75 9.15
C TYR A 107 6.40 6.96 8.17
N VAL A 108 6.92 5.89 7.57
CA VAL A 108 7.93 5.98 6.50
C VAL A 108 7.38 6.73 5.29
N GLY A 109 6.14 6.46 4.88
CA GLY A 109 5.51 7.15 3.75
C GLY A 109 5.35 8.66 3.98
N ILE A 110 4.86 9.06 5.17
CA ILE A 110 4.69 10.46 5.57
C ILE A 110 6.04 11.16 5.69
N ALA A 111 7.01 10.53 6.36
CA ALA A 111 8.37 11.06 6.50
C ALA A 111 9.05 11.23 5.12
N GLY A 112 8.81 10.28 4.21
CA GLY A 112 9.25 10.34 2.82
C GLY A 112 8.72 11.56 2.09
N THR A 113 7.42 11.80 2.19
CA THR A 113 6.77 12.97 1.58
C THR A 113 7.26 14.29 2.22
N ALA A 114 7.37 14.35 3.54
CA ALA A 114 7.89 15.52 4.25
C ALA A 114 9.33 15.84 3.84
N THR A 115 10.18 14.81 3.73
CA THR A 115 11.58 14.97 3.29
C THR A 115 11.64 15.46 1.84
N ALA A 116 10.80 14.92 0.95
CA ALA A 116 10.71 15.38 -0.42
C ALA A 116 10.30 16.86 -0.52
N LEU A 117 9.34 17.31 0.30
CA LEU A 117 8.94 18.72 0.36
C LEU A 117 10.08 19.62 0.86
N VAL A 118 10.81 19.20 1.89
CA VAL A 118 11.97 19.97 2.39
C VAL A 118 13.04 20.11 1.30
N LEU A 119 13.36 19.02 0.59
CA LEU A 119 14.33 19.04 -0.52
C LEU A 119 13.87 19.88 -1.71
N GLN A 120 12.57 19.92 -1.98
CA GLN A 120 11.98 20.81 -2.99
C GLN A 120 12.10 22.28 -2.59
N VAL A 121 11.85 22.63 -1.32
CA VAL A 121 12.01 24.01 -0.81
C VAL A 121 13.47 24.45 -0.88
N LEU A 122 14.41 23.55 -0.62
CA LEU A 122 15.86 23.79 -0.74
C LEU A 122 16.36 23.83 -2.20
N ARG A 123 15.47 23.67 -3.20
CA ARG A 123 15.79 23.66 -4.64
C ARG A 123 16.79 22.57 -5.05
N VAL A 124 16.90 21.49 -4.27
CA VAL A 124 17.83 20.37 -4.55
C VAL A 124 17.25 19.40 -5.57
N ILE A 125 15.92 19.25 -5.62
CA ILE A 125 15.21 18.29 -6.49
C ILE A 125 14.00 18.98 -7.11
N GLU A 126 13.69 18.64 -8.37
CA GLU A 126 12.47 19.09 -9.04
C GLU A 126 11.21 18.52 -8.37
N PRO A 127 10.13 19.31 -8.28
CA PRO A 127 8.90 18.88 -7.63
C PRO A 127 8.23 17.76 -8.43
N ASN A 128 8.31 16.53 -7.91
CA ASN A 128 7.66 15.37 -8.49
C ASN A 128 6.47 14.94 -7.64
N LEU A 129 5.28 15.43 -8.01
CA LEU A 129 4.04 15.08 -7.32
C LEU A 129 3.76 13.57 -7.34
N LEU A 130 4.15 12.86 -8.41
CA LEU A 130 3.95 11.42 -8.51
C LEU A 130 4.76 10.65 -7.47
N ALA A 131 5.97 11.10 -7.15
CA ALA A 131 6.79 10.51 -6.10
C ALA A 131 6.15 10.65 -4.70
N ALA A 132 5.58 11.82 -4.41
CA ALA A 132 4.88 12.07 -3.14
C ALA A 132 3.59 11.25 -3.00
N TYR A 133 2.75 11.23 -4.04
CA TYR A 133 1.52 10.45 -4.01
C TYR A 133 1.78 8.94 -3.97
N SER A 134 2.77 8.46 -4.71
CA SER A 134 3.15 7.05 -4.68
C SER A 134 3.70 6.61 -3.33
N SER A 135 4.54 7.43 -2.67
CA SER A 135 5.05 7.14 -1.31
C SER A 135 3.91 6.91 -0.31
N ASN A 136 2.90 7.79 -0.28
CA ASN A 136 1.76 7.65 0.63
C ASN A 136 0.91 6.41 0.29
N LEU A 137 0.70 6.15 -1.00
CA LEU A 137 -0.08 4.99 -1.46
C LEU A 137 0.62 3.68 -1.11
N PHE A 138 1.95 3.59 -1.31
CA PHE A 138 2.74 2.42 -0.88
C PHE A 138 2.73 2.23 0.64
N GLY A 139 2.84 3.33 1.40
CA GLY A 139 2.75 3.31 2.86
C GLY A 139 1.44 2.69 3.35
N ILE A 140 0.31 3.18 2.84
CA ILE A 140 -1.02 2.69 3.20
C ILE A 140 -1.22 1.23 2.77
N ILE A 141 -0.89 0.89 1.53
CA ILE A 141 -1.07 -0.48 1.00
C ILE A 141 -0.24 -1.49 1.78
N CYS A 142 1.01 -1.16 2.09
CA CYS A 142 1.88 -2.06 2.83
C CYS A 142 1.36 -2.33 4.24
N VAL A 143 0.99 -1.28 4.99
CA VAL A 143 0.43 -1.44 6.34
C VAL A 143 -0.88 -2.24 6.27
N ALA A 144 -1.73 -1.97 5.29
CA ALA A 144 -2.96 -2.73 5.08
C ALA A 144 -2.67 -4.22 4.79
N LEU A 145 -1.71 -4.54 3.94
CA LEU A 145 -1.33 -5.92 3.64
C LEU A 145 -0.79 -6.65 4.87
N VAL A 146 0.10 -6.01 5.66
CA VAL A 146 0.63 -6.58 6.91
C VAL A 146 -0.50 -6.82 7.90
N LYS A 147 -1.32 -5.81 8.17
CA LYS A 147 -2.37 -5.88 9.20
C LYS A 147 -3.46 -6.87 8.81
N ILE A 148 -3.94 -6.83 7.57
CA ILE A 148 -5.05 -7.67 7.11
C ILE A 148 -4.61 -9.13 6.95
N ARG A 149 -3.44 -9.40 6.35
CA ARG A 149 -3.04 -10.78 6.06
C ARG A 149 -2.27 -11.48 7.17
N HIS A 150 -1.48 -10.77 7.97
CA HIS A 150 -0.58 -11.42 8.94
C HIS A 150 -0.99 -11.13 10.38
N VAL A 151 -1.18 -9.87 10.75
CA VAL A 151 -1.45 -9.50 12.15
C VAL A 151 -2.84 -9.97 12.59
N ARG A 152 -3.87 -9.74 11.77
CA ARG A 152 -5.27 -10.08 12.12
C ARG A 152 -5.50 -11.58 12.36
N PRO A 153 -5.15 -12.51 11.45
CA PRO A 153 -5.37 -13.93 11.71
C PRO A 153 -4.53 -14.44 12.87
N TYR A 154 -3.31 -13.92 13.05
CA TYR A 154 -2.45 -14.32 14.16
C TYR A 154 -3.00 -13.86 15.52
N LYS A 155 -3.47 -12.60 15.65
CA LYS A 155 -4.17 -12.16 16.87
C LYS A 155 -5.41 -13.00 17.15
N CYS A 156 -6.21 -13.34 16.14
CA CYS A 156 -7.38 -14.21 16.30
C CYS A 156 -7.00 -15.63 16.81
N ALA A 157 -5.93 -16.23 16.27
CA ALA A 157 -5.45 -17.53 16.72
C ALA A 157 -5.02 -17.51 18.20
N LEU A 158 -4.27 -16.47 18.60
CA LEU A 158 -3.82 -16.30 19.99
C LEU A 158 -4.99 -16.08 20.97
N ILE A 159 -6.04 -15.36 20.56
CA ILE A 159 -7.24 -15.18 21.38
C ILE A 159 -7.91 -16.54 21.60
N LEU A 160 -8.09 -17.33 20.54
CA LEU A 160 -8.73 -18.65 20.64
C LEU A 160 -7.93 -19.60 21.55
N GLU A 161 -6.60 -19.65 21.37
CA GLU A 161 -5.71 -20.43 22.23
C GLU A 161 -5.72 -19.95 23.69
N GLY A 162 -5.79 -18.63 23.90
CA GLY A 162 -5.87 -18.03 25.24
C GLY A 162 -7.18 -18.36 25.96
N GLN A 163 -8.31 -18.34 25.24
CA GLN A 163 -9.62 -18.72 25.78
C GLN A 163 -9.65 -20.21 26.12
N LEU A 164 -9.18 -21.09 25.22
CA LEU A 164 -9.13 -22.54 25.44
C LEU A 164 -8.32 -22.93 26.68
N LYS A 165 -7.24 -22.18 26.97
CA LYS A 165 -6.36 -22.43 28.12
C LYS A 165 -6.88 -21.81 29.42
N SER A 166 -7.76 -20.81 29.33
CA SER A 166 -8.42 -20.18 30.48
C SER A 166 -9.65 -20.95 30.93
N ASP A 167 -10.31 -21.68 30.02
CA ASP A 167 -11.49 -22.51 30.29
C ASP A 167 -11.15 -23.91 30.83
N VAL A 168 -9.86 -24.25 30.99
CA VAL A 168 -9.47 -25.45 31.75
C VAL A 168 -9.76 -25.15 33.23
N PRO A 169 -10.76 -25.81 33.85
CA PRO A 169 -11.08 -25.58 35.25
C PRO A 169 -9.84 -25.95 36.06
N VAL A 170 -9.43 -25.04 36.93
CA VAL A 170 -8.48 -25.33 38.01
C VAL A 170 -9.08 -26.49 38.81
N ALA A 171 -8.63 -27.71 38.50
CA ALA A 171 -9.01 -28.91 39.23
C ALA A 171 -8.57 -28.73 40.68
N GLN A 172 -9.56 -28.42 41.51
CA GLN A 172 -9.66 -28.55 42.96
C GLN A 172 -8.35 -28.97 43.65
N ALA A 173 -7.72 -28.00 44.32
CA ALA A 173 -6.83 -28.33 45.44
C ALA A 173 -7.67 -29.11 46.48
N PRO A 174 -7.23 -30.29 46.93
CA PRO A 174 -8.01 -31.09 47.88
C PRO A 174 -8.14 -30.31 49.19
N ALA A 175 -9.38 -30.08 49.60
CA ALA A 175 -9.71 -29.65 50.94
C ALA A 175 -9.12 -30.66 51.93
N LYS A 176 -8.09 -30.24 52.68
CA LYS A 176 -7.67 -30.96 53.88
C LYS A 176 -8.76 -30.80 54.93
N SER A 177 -9.71 -31.73 54.90
CA SER A 177 -10.44 -32.19 56.07
C SER A 177 -9.52 -33.15 56.85
N ALA A 178 -9.34 -32.86 58.14
CA ALA A 178 -8.80 -33.68 59.24
C ALA A 178 -7.87 -32.78 60.09
N SER A 179 -8.00 -32.67 61.40
CA SER A 179 -8.92 -33.20 62.41
C SER A 179 -8.72 -32.35 63.66
#